data_AF-A0A1X7TQZ6-F1
#
_entry.id   AF-A0A1X7TQZ6-F1
#
_cell.length_a   1.000
_cell.length_b   1.000
_cell.length_c   1.000
_cell.angle_alpha   90.00
_cell.angle_beta   90.00
_cell.angle_gamma   90.00
#
_symmetry.space_group_name_H-M   'P 1'
#
loop_
_entity.id
_entity.type
_entity.pdbx_description
1 polymer ?
#
loop_
_entity_poly.entity_id
_entity_poly.type
_entity_poly.pdbx_seq_one_letter_code
_entity_poly.pdbx_strand_id
1 'polypeptide(L)'
;MAAVGRIELFDPCQETFPRYVKRVRNFSAANDVAAGKHKFVFLNSLGRKHYNLLSNLVTPESPEDKILDELVEVLTTHFQPSTSVIAKQYSFHCRYQDSTESIADFVVGLKKLIACCQYKPAVQSILLRDRFVCGLAHKATRKRLLTEDNP
;
A
#
# COMPACT_ATOMS: atom_id res chain seq x y z
N MET A 1 25.37 3.49 -22.85
CA MET A 1 24.41 2.40 -22.65
C MET A 1 23.02 3.01 -22.49
N ALA A 2 21.98 2.43 -23.08
CA ALA A 2 20.62 2.92 -22.90
C ALA A 2 20.19 2.62 -21.45
N ALA A 3 19.72 3.62 -20.72
CA ALA A 3 19.17 3.41 -19.40
C ALA A 3 17.84 2.65 -19.52
N VAL A 4 17.72 1.52 -18.84
CA VAL A 4 16.52 0.68 -18.82
C VAL A 4 15.47 1.35 -17.94
N GLY A 5 14.45 1.92 -18.58
CA GLY A 5 13.15 2.25 -17.97
C GLY A 5 13.13 3.44 -17.02
N ARG A 6 12.02 3.57 -16.28
CA ARG A 6 11.80 4.57 -15.22
C ARG A 6 11.25 3.85 -13.99
N ILE A 7 11.63 4.30 -12.80
CA ILE A 7 11.04 3.83 -11.54
C ILE A 7 9.80 4.69 -11.28
N GLU A 8 8.62 4.08 -11.18
CA GLU A 8 7.43 4.80 -10.71
C GLU A 8 7.53 5.09 -9.22
N LEU A 9 6.92 6.20 -8.80
CA LEU A 9 6.93 6.64 -7.40
C LEU A 9 6.22 5.62 -6.49
N PHE A 10 6.70 5.52 -5.26
CA PHE A 10 6.05 4.72 -4.22
C PHE A 10 4.61 5.18 -3.97
N ASP A 11 3.67 4.24 -4.05
CA ASP A 11 2.29 4.41 -3.60
C ASP A 11 1.94 3.36 -2.53
N PRO A 12 1.71 3.77 -1.26
CA PRO A 12 1.39 2.84 -0.18
C PRO A 12 0.06 2.09 -0.37
N CYS A 13 -0.82 2.54 -1.28
CA CYS A 13 -2.05 1.83 -1.65
C CYS A 13 -1.83 0.73 -2.69
N GLN A 14 -0.74 0.80 -3.47
CA GLN A 14 -0.45 -0.12 -4.58
C GLN A 14 0.64 -1.13 -4.21
N GLU A 15 1.59 -0.74 -3.35
CA GLU A 15 2.68 -1.61 -2.95
C GLU A 15 3.17 -1.37 -1.51
N THR A 16 3.93 -2.32 -0.98
CA THR A 16 4.60 -2.16 0.31
C THR A 16 5.96 -1.49 0.10
N PHE A 17 6.41 -0.70 1.08
CA PHE A 17 7.70 -0.01 0.99
C PHE A 17 8.89 -0.96 0.72
N PRO A 18 8.98 -2.16 1.34
CA PRO A 18 10.04 -3.12 0.98
C PRO A 18 9.99 -3.61 -0.48
N ARG A 19 8.80 -3.73 -1.09
CA ARG A 19 8.68 -4.08 -2.52
C ARG A 19 9.15 -2.94 -3.41
N TYR A 20 8.81 -1.71 -3.07
CA TYR A 20 9.32 -0.52 -3.74
C TYR A 20 10.86 -0.46 -3.70
N VAL A 21 11.48 -0.66 -2.53
CA VAL A 21 12.95 -0.70 -2.38
C VAL A 21 13.57 -1.78 -3.27
N LYS A 22 12.93 -2.95 -3.37
CA LYS A 22 13.39 -4.03 -4.27
C LYS A 22 13.35 -3.61 -5.74
N ARG A 23 12.30 -2.89 -6.19
CA ARG A 23 12.24 -2.31 -7.55
C ARG A 23 13.40 -1.35 -7.82
N VAL A 24 13.73 -0.47 -6.87
CA VAL A 24 14.84 0.48 -6.98
C VAL A 24 16.18 -0.23 -7.09
N ARG A 25 16.41 -1.29 -6.29
CA ARG A 25 17.64 -2.09 -6.33
C ARG A 25 17.76 -2.86 -7.65
N ASN A 26 16.68 -3.47 -8.12
CA ASN A 26 16.63 -4.15 -9.42
C ASN A 26 16.94 -3.18 -10.57
N PHE A 27 16.37 -1.97 -10.54
CA PHE A 27 16.67 -0.92 -11.51
C PHE A 27 18.15 -0.54 -11.49
N SER A 28 18.72 -0.34 -10.31
CA SER A 28 20.14 0.01 -10.17
C SER A 28 21.05 -1.09 -10.72
N ALA A 29 20.72 -2.36 -10.46
CA ALA A 29 21.45 -3.51 -10.98
C ALA A 29 21.31 -3.64 -12.51
N ALA A 30 20.10 -3.50 -13.05
CA ALA A 30 19.83 -3.60 -14.49
C ALA A 30 20.50 -2.49 -15.32
N ASN A 31 20.91 -1.39 -14.67
CA ASN A 31 21.58 -0.25 -15.28
C ASN A 31 23.07 -0.17 -14.92
N ASP A 32 23.66 -1.24 -14.36
CA ASP A 32 25.07 -1.32 -13.94
C ASP A 32 25.50 -0.12 -13.08
N VAL A 33 24.60 0.37 -12.22
CA VAL A 33 24.90 1.50 -11.34
C VAL A 33 25.89 1.03 -10.27
N ALA A 34 27.02 1.71 -10.17
CA ALA A 34 28.01 1.45 -9.12
C ALA A 34 27.37 1.51 -7.72
N ALA A 35 27.77 0.59 -6.82
CA ALA A 35 27.19 0.46 -5.48
C ALA A 35 27.14 1.78 -4.69
N GLY A 36 28.21 2.59 -4.76
CA GLY A 36 28.27 3.89 -4.09
C GLY A 36 27.26 4.92 -4.61
N LYS A 37 26.63 4.69 -5.78
CA LYS A 37 25.60 5.54 -6.36
C LYS A 37 24.17 5.09 -6.05
N HIS A 38 23.98 3.90 -5.47
CA HIS A 38 22.64 3.35 -5.19
C HIS A 38 21.84 4.27 -4.26
N LYS A 39 22.50 4.92 -3.29
CA LYS A 39 21.87 5.93 -2.42
C LYS A 39 21.23 7.07 -3.21
N PHE A 40 21.96 7.63 -4.17
CA PHE A 40 21.46 8.76 -4.96
C PHE A 40 20.34 8.35 -5.91
N VAL A 41 20.39 7.15 -6.48
CA VAL A 41 19.28 6.59 -7.26
C VAL A 41 18.04 6.45 -6.38
N PHE A 42 18.19 5.90 -5.18
CA PHE A 42 17.10 5.79 -4.22
C PHE A 42 16.50 7.16 -3.85
N LEU A 43 17.33 8.13 -3.44
CA LEU A 43 16.87 9.47 -3.07
C LEU A 43 16.09 10.16 -4.21
N ASN A 44 16.58 10.05 -5.45
CA ASN A 44 15.89 10.62 -6.61
C ASN A 44 14.59 9.87 -6.96
N SER A 45 14.53 8.56 -6.69
CA SER A 45 13.34 7.74 -6.99
C SER A 45 12.15 8.04 -6.06
N LEU A 46 12.39 8.51 -4.83
CA LEU A 46 11.35 8.74 -3.82
C LEU A 46 10.28 9.76 -4.25
N GLY A 47 10.66 10.72 -5.09
CA GLY A 47 9.86 11.88 -5.43
C GLY A 47 9.78 12.91 -4.29
N ARG A 48 9.33 14.12 -4.62
CA ARG A 48 9.37 15.30 -3.72
C ARG A 48 8.71 15.04 -2.36
N LYS A 49 7.52 14.43 -2.34
CA LYS A 49 6.75 14.17 -1.11
C LYS A 49 7.54 13.32 -0.12
N HIS A 50 8.08 12.19 -0.57
CA HIS A 50 8.75 11.24 0.32
C HIS A 50 10.20 11.65 0.62
N TYR A 51 10.84 12.40 -0.28
CA TYR A 51 12.14 13.02 -0.01
C TYR A 51 12.07 14.09 1.10
N ASN A 52 11.07 14.98 1.05
CA ASN A 52 10.86 15.99 2.09
C ASN A 52 10.54 15.34 3.45
N LEU A 53 9.73 14.29 3.44
CA LEU A 53 9.44 13.50 4.63
C LEU A 53 10.73 12.89 5.22
N LEU A 54 11.55 12.23 4.38
CA LEU A 54 12.82 11.65 4.81
C LEU A 54 13.71 12.72 5.44
N SER A 55 13.85 13.88 4.78
CA SER A 55 14.66 15.00 5.26
C SER A 55 14.23 15.47 6.65
N ASN A 56 12.92 15.57 6.90
CA ASN A 56 12.38 15.92 8.21
C ASN A 56 12.64 14.84 9.27
N LEU A 57 12.59 13.56 8.90
CA LEU A 57 12.79 12.44 9.82
C LEU A 57 14.25 12.27 10.27
N VAL A 58 15.21 12.71 9.46
CA VAL A 58 16.65 12.57 9.74
C VAL A 58 17.29 13.85 10.31
N THR A 59 16.50 14.91 10.47
CA THR A 59 16.97 16.18 11.06
C THR A 59 17.57 15.93 12.46
N PRO A 60 18.74 16.51 12.81
CA PRO A 60 19.46 17.59 12.12
C PRO A 60 20.42 17.17 11.00
N GLU A 61 20.58 15.88 10.74
CA GLU A 61 21.46 15.37 9.67
C GLU A 61 20.79 15.49 8.29
N SER A 62 21.57 15.41 7.21
CA SER A 62 21.04 15.36 5.84
C SER A 62 20.87 13.90 5.37
N PRO A 63 19.87 13.59 4.53
CA PRO A 63 19.73 12.26 3.92
C PRO A 63 20.99 11.80 3.18
N GLU A 64 21.75 12.73 2.63
CA GLU A 64 23.00 12.50 1.92
C GLU A 64 24.17 12.09 2.84
N ASP A 65 24.07 12.33 4.15
CA ASP A 65 25.10 11.96 5.13
C ASP A 65 24.96 10.49 5.59
N LYS A 66 23.76 9.91 5.50
CA LYS A 66 23.46 8.55 5.93
C LYS A 66 23.78 7.49 4.86
N ILE A 67 23.87 6.23 5.27
CA ILE A 67 23.96 5.12 4.31
C ILE A 67 22.58 4.68 3.81
N LEU A 68 22.54 4.05 2.63
CA LEU A 68 21.27 3.65 2.00
C LEU A 68 20.38 2.80 2.92
N ASP A 69 20.97 1.86 3.66
CA ASP A 69 20.19 0.95 4.49
C ASP A 69 19.55 1.66 5.69
N GLU A 70 20.21 2.65 6.30
CA GLU A 70 19.63 3.51 7.34
C GLU A 70 18.45 4.32 6.80
N LEU A 71 18.57 4.91 5.60
CA LEU A 71 17.49 5.67 4.97
C LEU A 71 16.28 4.78 4.67
N VAL A 72 16.54 3.55 4.20
CA VAL A 72 15.51 2.55 3.96
C VAL A 72 14.84 2.17 5.28
N GLU A 73 15.58 1.98 6.37
CA GLU A 73 15.04 1.65 7.69
C GLU A 73 14.16 2.77 8.25
N VAL A 74 14.59 4.03 8.16
CA VAL A 74 13.80 5.20 8.58
C VAL A 74 12.45 5.25 7.87
N LEU A 75 12.46 5.14 6.54
CA LEU A 75 11.22 5.16 5.76
C LEU A 75 10.40 3.88 5.92
N THR A 76 11.04 2.72 6.13
CA THR A 76 10.34 1.48 6.46
C THR A 76 9.58 1.66 7.76
N THR A 77 10.22 2.17 8.81
CA THR A 77 9.59 2.44 10.11
C THR A 77 8.47 3.47 10.01
N HIS A 78 8.59 4.45 9.11
CA HIS A 78 7.57 5.49 8.92
C HIS A 78 6.38 5.05 8.05
N PHE A 79 6.60 4.32 6.95
CA PHE A 79 5.52 3.84 6.04
C PHE A 79 4.93 2.51 6.49
N GLN A 80 5.73 1.76 7.23
CA GLN A 80 5.29 0.69 8.10
C GLN A 80 5.57 1.13 9.54
N PRO A 81 4.86 2.15 10.06
CA PRO A 81 4.55 2.04 11.48
C PRO A 81 3.81 0.71 11.60
N SER A 82 3.56 0.23 12.81
CA SER A 82 2.38 -0.59 12.98
C SER A 82 1.15 0.22 12.53
N THR A 83 0.89 0.39 11.22
CA THR A 83 -0.43 0.69 10.67
C THR A 83 -1.23 -0.41 11.27
N SER A 84 -1.94 -0.08 12.34
CA SER A 84 -2.49 -1.10 13.19
C SER A 84 -3.29 -1.97 12.25
N VAL A 85 -2.92 -3.25 12.17
CA VAL A 85 -3.66 -4.20 11.34
C VAL A 85 -5.14 -4.07 11.72
N ILE A 86 -5.40 -3.78 13.00
CA ILE A 86 -6.69 -3.39 13.57
C ILE A 86 -7.29 -2.14 12.91
N ALA A 87 -6.55 -1.05 12.66
CA ALA A 87 -7.09 0.14 11.97
C ALA A 87 -7.47 -0.14 10.50
N LYS A 88 -6.69 -0.97 9.80
CA LYS A 88 -7.01 -1.40 8.43
C LYS A 88 -8.22 -2.32 8.40
N GLN A 89 -8.26 -3.28 9.31
CA GLN A 89 -9.41 -4.16 9.53
C GLN A 89 -10.65 -3.37 9.92
N TYR A 90 -10.52 -2.38 10.81
CA TYR A 90 -11.59 -1.45 11.17
C TYR A 90 -12.12 -0.71 9.94
N SER A 91 -11.24 -0.16 9.10
CA SER A 91 -11.64 0.54 7.87
C SER A 91 -12.40 -0.38 6.92
N PHE A 92 -11.95 -1.63 6.77
CA PHE A 92 -12.67 -2.66 6.01
C PHE A 92 -14.05 -2.95 6.62
N HIS A 93 -14.12 -3.15 7.94
CA HIS A 93 -15.36 -3.45 8.66
C HIS A 93 -16.34 -2.27 8.70
N CYS A 94 -15.85 -1.04 8.56
CA CYS A 94 -16.65 0.18 8.50
C CYS A 94 -17.00 0.61 7.07
N ARG A 95 -16.65 -0.18 6.05
CA ARG A 95 -16.98 0.15 4.66
C ARG A 95 -18.43 -0.20 4.33
N TYR A 96 -19.22 0.82 4.01
CA TYR A 96 -20.61 0.72 3.54
C TYR A 96 -20.72 1.34 2.15
N GLN A 97 -21.58 0.77 1.29
CA GLN A 97 -21.87 1.29 -0.04
C GLN A 97 -22.50 2.69 0.08
N ASP A 98 -21.97 3.66 -0.67
CA ASP A 98 -22.60 4.97 -0.75
C ASP A 98 -23.95 4.91 -1.51
N SER A 99 -24.87 5.80 -1.19
CA SER A 99 -26.14 5.98 -1.90
C SER A 99 -25.99 6.12 -3.42
N THR A 100 -24.92 6.74 -3.91
CA THR A 100 -24.66 6.94 -5.34
C THR A 100 -23.63 5.97 -5.91
N GLU A 101 -23.05 5.10 -5.08
CA GLU A 101 -21.99 4.19 -5.50
C GLU A 101 -22.56 2.95 -6.20
N SER A 102 -21.97 2.60 -7.34
CA SER A 102 -22.33 1.37 -8.05
C SER A 102 -21.89 0.14 -7.26
N ILE A 103 -22.57 -0.99 -7.46
CA ILE A 103 -22.19 -2.26 -6.82
C ILE A 103 -20.77 -2.68 -7.22
N ALA A 104 -20.37 -2.43 -8.47
CA ALA A 104 -19.04 -2.78 -8.97
C ALA A 104 -17.95 -1.97 -8.26
N ASP A 105 -18.15 -0.66 -8.09
CA ASP A 105 -17.20 0.21 -7.39
C ASP A 105 -17.09 -0.16 -5.91
N PHE A 106 -18.21 -0.49 -5.29
CA PHE A 106 -18.24 -0.96 -3.90
C PHE A 106 -17.40 -2.24 -3.73
N VAL A 107 -17.55 -3.22 -4.61
CA VAL A 107 -16.77 -4.47 -4.60
C VAL A 107 -15.28 -4.20 -4.81
N VAL A 108 -14.93 -3.31 -5.75
CA VAL A 108 -13.52 -2.91 -5.97
C VAL A 108 -12.95 -2.24 -4.72
N GLY A 109 -13.72 -1.36 -4.07
CA GLY A 109 -13.34 -0.71 -2.82
C GLY A 109 -13.07 -1.71 -1.69
N LEU A 110 -13.95 -2.69 -1.49
CA LEU A 110 -13.78 -3.75 -0.50
C LEU A 110 -12.52 -4.59 -0.76
N LYS A 111 -12.28 -4.97 -2.02
CA LYS A 111 -11.08 -5.73 -2.43
C LYS A 111 -9.79 -4.97 -2.15
N LYS A 112 -9.77 -3.65 -2.41
CA LYS A 112 -8.62 -2.79 -2.10
C LYS A 112 -8.35 -2.74 -0.60
N LEU A 113 -9.38 -2.61 0.23
CA LEU A 113 -9.21 -2.53 1.69
C LEU A 113 -8.74 -3.85 2.31
N ILE A 114 -9.33 -4.98 1.90
CA ILE A 114 -8.98 -6.28 2.50
C ILE A 114 -7.54 -6.72 2.17
N ALA A 115 -7.00 -6.29 1.03
CA ALA A 115 -5.61 -6.56 0.64
C ALA A 115 -4.60 -6.05 1.68
N CYS A 116 -4.96 -5.02 2.44
CA CYS A 116 -4.12 -4.44 3.49
C CYS A 116 -4.35 -5.07 4.87
N CYS A 117 -5.38 -5.89 5.07
CA CYS A 117 -5.85 -6.36 6.38
C CYS A 117 -5.09 -7.59 6.94
N GLN A 118 -4.11 -8.12 6.20
CA GLN A 118 -3.29 -9.29 6.58
C GLN A 118 -4.07 -10.57 6.92
N TYR A 119 -5.31 -10.70 6.44
CA TYR A 119 -6.05 -11.95 6.55
C TYR A 119 -5.46 -13.02 5.63
N LYS A 120 -5.48 -14.28 6.07
CA LYS A 120 -5.13 -15.43 5.22
C LYS A 120 -6.09 -15.50 4.01
N PRO A 121 -5.64 -15.92 2.82
CA PRO A 121 -6.47 -15.97 1.62
C PRO A 121 -7.80 -16.72 1.79
N ALA A 122 -7.78 -17.85 2.51
CA ALA A 122 -8.99 -18.64 2.79
C ALA A 122 -10.06 -17.88 3.59
N VAL A 123 -9.66 -16.88 4.38
CA VAL A 123 -10.56 -16.05 5.20
C VAL A 123 -11.01 -14.80 4.43
N GLN A 124 -10.20 -14.33 3.47
CA GLN A 124 -10.52 -13.11 2.72
C GLN A 124 -11.80 -13.24 1.90
N SER A 125 -12.05 -14.39 1.26
CA SER A 125 -13.26 -14.61 0.47
C SER A 125 -14.52 -14.55 1.35
N ILE A 126 -14.48 -15.18 2.53
CA ILE A 126 -15.56 -15.20 3.51
C ILE A 126 -15.85 -13.77 3.99
N LEU A 127 -14.81 -13.06 4.43
CA LEU A 127 -14.96 -11.69 4.93
C LEU A 127 -15.44 -10.72 3.86
N LEU A 128 -14.96 -10.86 2.62
CA LEU A 128 -15.43 -10.04 1.49
C LEU A 128 -16.92 -10.22 1.26
N ARG A 129 -17.40 -11.47 1.22
CA ARG A 129 -18.82 -11.78 1.06
C ARG A 129 -19.64 -11.21 2.20
N ASP A 130 -19.24 -11.47 3.44
CA ASP A 130 -19.99 -11.03 4.62
C ASP A 130 -20.05 -9.50 4.69
N ARG A 131 -18.92 -8.82 4.46
CA ARG A 131 -18.86 -7.35 4.47
C ARG A 131 -19.60 -6.72 3.30
N PHE A 132 -19.59 -7.37 2.12
CA PHE A 132 -20.40 -6.97 0.97
C PHE A 132 -21.88 -6.97 1.34
N VAL A 133 -22.42 -8.11 1.79
CA VAL A 133 -23.83 -8.22 2.17
C VAL A 133 -24.19 -7.21 3.27
N CYS A 134 -23.41 -7.14 4.34
CA CYS A 134 -23.68 -6.21 5.45
C CYS A 134 -23.57 -4.74 5.05
N GLY A 135 -22.71 -4.42 4.07
CA GLY A 135 -22.43 -3.05 3.64
C GLY A 135 -23.31 -2.53 2.51
N LEU A 136 -24.12 -3.36 1.86
CA LEU A 136 -25.01 -2.94 0.76
C LEU A 136 -25.99 -1.85 1.20
N ALA A 137 -26.17 -0.82 0.37
CA ALA A 137 -27.09 0.27 0.64
C ALA A 137 -28.57 -0.16 0.50
N HIS A 138 -28.87 -1.01 -0.49
CA HIS A 138 -30.23 -1.43 -0.80
C HIS A 138 -30.77 -2.47 0.20
N LYS A 139 -31.63 -2.02 1.12
CA LYS A 139 -32.13 -2.81 2.25
C LYS A 139 -32.85 -4.10 1.84
N ALA A 140 -33.68 -4.06 0.80
CA ALA A 140 -34.45 -5.24 0.37
C ALA A 140 -33.54 -6.32 -0.22
N THR A 141 -32.54 -5.92 -1.02
CA THR A 141 -31.53 -6.85 -1.57
C THR A 141 -30.71 -7.46 -0.45
N ARG A 142 -30.22 -6.63 0.49
CA ARG A 142 -29.50 -7.12 1.66
C ARG A 142 -30.32 -8.13 2.47
N LYS A 143 -31.60 -7.85 2.72
CA LYS A 143 -32.49 -8.76 3.47
C LYS A 143 -32.65 -10.10 2.76
N ARG A 144 -32.77 -10.11 1.44
CA ARG A 144 -32.84 -11.34 0.66
C ARG A 144 -31.54 -12.14 0.74
N LEU A 145 -30.39 -11.51 0.52
CA LEU A 145 -29.09 -12.19 0.55
C LEU A 145 -28.78 -12.81 1.93
N LEU A 146 -29.27 -12.20 3.02
CA LEU A 146 -29.15 -12.76 4.37
C LEU A 146 -29.95 -14.05 4.61
N THR A 147 -30.82 -14.45 3.67
CA THR A 147 -31.57 -15.72 3.72
C THR A 147 -30.96 -16.82 2.86
N GLU A 148 -29.90 -16.52 2.12
CA GLU A 148 -29.22 -17.47 1.25
C GLU A 148 -28.03 -18.12 2.00
N ASP A 149 -27.83 -19.43 1.84
CA ASP A 149 -26.74 -20.15 2.52
C ASP A 149 -25.35 -19.77 1.97
N ASN A 150 -25.27 -19.34 0.71
CA ASN A 150 -24.04 -18.91 0.06
C ASN A 150 -24.28 -17.84 -1.04
N PRO A 151 -24.59 -16.60 -0.64
CA PRO A 151 -24.83 -15.46 -1.55
C PRO A 151 -23.55 -14.90 -2.20
#